data_AF-A0A431KWB3-F1
#
_entry.id   AF-A0A431KWB3-F1
#
_cell.length_a   1.000
_cell.length_b   1.000
_cell.length_c   1.000
_cell.angle_alpha   90.00
_cell.angle_beta   90.00
_cell.angle_gamma   90.00
#
_symmetry.space_group_name_H-M   'P 1'
#
loop_
_entity.id
_entity.type
_entity.pdbx_description
1 polymer ?
#
loop_
_entity_poly.entity_id
_entity_poly.type
_entity_poly.pdbx_seq_one_letter_code
_entity_poly.pdbx_strand_id
1 'polypeptide(L)'
;MTLPTPDLISALLAQPDDADHLMRDACAVLRHQPPAPAPADPDALRAGLARIAPLPDKGLDAVHQRLLDDAPAGAATDGIAALLRPAEMAFDEAQEIDWAVRHWEACRAAGQLDEDLAADFGEYWRRLEWSALRRHLVLLGQGHAQERRLLAYIVKTASRYVALAPLKRAMEARFPEFFELGFTLK
;
A
#
# COMPACT_ATOMS: atom_id res chain seq x y z
N MET A 1 4.75 16.75 2.95
CA MET A 1 3.53 16.88 2.13
C MET A 1 3.01 15.48 1.87
N THR A 2 1.90 15.11 2.49
CA THR A 2 1.32 13.75 2.46
C THR A 2 0.48 13.57 1.20
N LEU A 3 0.87 12.61 0.37
CA LEU A 3 0.02 12.05 -0.67
C LEU A 3 -0.89 10.96 -0.04
N PRO A 4 -2.12 10.76 -0.53
CA PRO A 4 -2.98 11.73 -1.23
C PRO A 4 -3.49 12.79 -0.24
N THR A 5 -3.63 14.03 -0.71
CA THR A 5 -4.30 15.05 0.09
C THR A 5 -5.79 14.72 0.22
N PRO A 6 -6.44 15.05 1.35
CA PRO A 6 -7.89 14.94 1.50
C PRO A 6 -8.69 15.52 0.31
N ASP A 7 -8.13 16.51 -0.37
CA ASP A 7 -8.70 17.14 -1.56
C ASP A 7 -8.79 16.19 -2.77
N LEU A 8 -7.76 15.37 -3.03
CA LEU A 8 -7.79 14.41 -4.14
C LEU A 8 -8.84 13.33 -3.90
N ILE A 9 -8.91 12.80 -2.68
CA ILE A 9 -9.93 11.81 -2.31
C ILE A 9 -11.33 12.40 -2.46
N SER A 10 -11.52 13.63 -1.99
CA SER A 10 -12.80 14.34 -2.13
C SER A 10 -13.18 14.54 -3.60
N ALA A 11 -12.22 14.91 -4.46
CA ALA A 11 -12.43 15.07 -5.90
C ALA A 11 -12.80 13.73 -6.57
N LEU A 12 -12.07 12.65 -6.28
CA LEU A 12 -12.33 11.32 -6.85
C LEU A 12 -13.70 10.78 -6.46
N LEU A 13 -14.16 11.06 -5.23
CA LEU A 13 -15.49 10.68 -4.77
C LEU A 13 -16.60 11.53 -5.42
N ALA A 14 -16.33 12.80 -5.69
CA ALA A 14 -17.31 13.71 -6.30
C ALA A 14 -17.45 13.51 -7.82
N GLN A 15 -16.38 13.13 -8.50
CA GLN A 15 -16.30 13.06 -9.97
C GLN A 15 -15.66 11.73 -10.41
N PRO A 16 -16.36 10.58 -10.25
CA PRO A 16 -15.80 9.28 -10.58
C PRO A 16 -15.48 9.10 -12.07
N ASP A 17 -16.22 9.78 -12.95
CA ASP A 17 -15.98 9.75 -14.40
C ASP A 17 -14.65 10.43 -14.78
N ASP A 18 -14.16 11.35 -13.95
CA ASP A 18 -12.89 12.06 -14.14
C ASP A 18 -11.71 11.39 -13.40
N ALA A 19 -11.91 10.20 -12.82
CA ALA A 19 -10.91 9.54 -12.00
C ALA A 19 -9.58 9.28 -12.72
N ASP A 20 -9.60 8.91 -14.00
CA ASP A 20 -8.37 8.70 -14.78
C ASP A 20 -7.56 9.99 -14.92
N HIS A 21 -8.22 11.10 -15.25
CA HIS A 21 -7.58 12.41 -15.39
C HIS A 21 -6.98 12.87 -14.06
N LEU A 22 -7.78 12.83 -12.99
CA LEU A 22 -7.34 13.21 -11.64
C LEU A 22 -6.15 12.36 -11.16
N MET A 23 -6.17 11.06 -11.42
CA MET A 23 -5.08 10.16 -11.03
C MET A 23 -3.81 10.43 -11.85
N ARG A 24 -3.95 10.71 -13.15
CA ARG A 24 -2.80 11.08 -14.01
C ARG A 24 -2.13 12.35 -13.53
N ASP A 25 -2.91 13.37 -13.18
CA ASP A 25 -2.40 14.63 -12.63
C ASP A 25 -1.69 14.40 -11.30
N ALA A 26 -2.31 13.63 -10.38
CA ALA A 26 -1.71 13.28 -9.11
C ALA A 26 -0.39 12.50 -9.27
N CYS A 27 -0.35 11.54 -10.19
CA CYS A 27 0.85 10.80 -10.55
C CYS A 27 1.93 11.71 -11.15
N ALA A 28 1.55 12.68 -11.99
CA ALA A 28 2.49 13.65 -12.54
C ALA A 28 3.08 14.52 -11.44
N VAL A 29 2.26 15.06 -10.52
CA VAL A 29 2.73 15.83 -9.36
C VAL A 29 3.70 15.01 -8.51
N LEU A 30 3.34 13.76 -8.21
CA LEU A 30 4.18 12.83 -7.45
C LEU A 30 5.58 12.67 -8.08
N ARG A 31 5.66 12.49 -9.40
CA ARG A 31 6.96 12.33 -10.10
C ARG A 31 7.83 13.58 -10.04
N HIS A 32 7.23 14.76 -10.11
CA HIS A 32 7.97 16.03 -10.08
C HIS A 32 8.35 16.44 -8.66
N GLN A 33 7.54 16.06 -7.67
CA GLN A 33 7.71 16.41 -6.27
C GLN A 33 7.57 15.16 -5.40
N PRO A 34 8.53 14.21 -5.49
CA PRO A 34 8.49 13.03 -4.66
C PRO A 34 8.55 13.41 -3.18
N PRO A 35 7.81 12.70 -2.30
CA PRO A 35 7.95 12.91 -0.87
C PRO A 35 9.39 12.62 -0.44
N ALA A 36 9.90 13.40 0.51
CA ALA A 36 11.21 13.12 1.09
C ALA A 36 11.21 11.71 1.68
N PRO A 37 12.26 10.90 1.41
CA PRO A 37 12.37 9.58 2.00
C PRO A 37 12.44 9.72 3.53
N ALA A 38 11.50 9.08 4.23
CA ALA A 38 11.48 9.03 5.68
C ALA A 38 11.55 7.56 6.12
N PRO A 39 12.50 7.17 7.00
CA PRO A 39 12.65 5.78 7.41
C PRO A 39 11.33 5.25 7.99
N ALA A 40 11.01 3.99 7.70
CA ALA A 40 9.83 3.35 8.26
C ALA A 40 9.96 3.31 9.79
N ASP A 41 8.95 3.82 10.49
CA ASP A 41 8.88 3.81 11.95
C ASP A 41 8.64 2.37 12.44
N PRO A 42 9.65 1.72 13.07
CA PRO A 42 9.52 0.33 13.50
C PRO A 42 8.45 0.14 14.56
N ASP A 43 8.29 1.11 15.46
CA ASP A 43 7.35 1.02 16.58
C ASP A 43 5.91 1.22 16.08
N ALA A 44 5.69 2.18 15.18
CA ALA A 44 4.38 2.38 14.56
C ALA A 44 3.95 1.15 13.74
N LEU A 45 4.87 0.54 13.01
CA LEU A 45 4.59 -0.70 12.26
C LEU A 45 4.26 -1.86 13.21
N ARG A 46 4.99 -1.98 14.32
CA ARG A 46 4.76 -3.00 15.35
C ARG A 46 3.41 -2.81 16.04
N ALA A 47 3.00 -1.56 16.31
CA ALA A 47 1.68 -1.25 16.84
C ALA A 47 0.55 -1.73 15.92
N GLY A 48 0.72 -1.59 14.60
CA GLY A 48 -0.19 -2.14 13.60
C GLY A 48 -0.31 -3.65 13.64
N LEU A 49 0.84 -4.36 13.68
CA LEU A 49 0.86 -5.82 13.80
C LEU A 49 0.20 -6.31 15.10
N ALA A 50 0.38 -5.58 16.21
CA ALA A 50 -0.22 -5.90 17.50
C ALA A 50 -1.76 -5.81 17.50
N ARG A 51 -2.37 -5.03 16.59
CA ARG A 51 -3.83 -5.01 16.38
C ARG A 51 -4.36 -6.32 15.79
N ILE A 52 -3.51 -7.06 15.07
CA ILE A 52 -3.85 -8.33 14.41
C ILE A 52 -3.54 -9.49 15.36
N ALA A 53 -2.34 -9.52 15.93
CA ALA A 53 -1.90 -10.53 16.89
C ALA A 53 -1.16 -9.86 18.06
N PRO A 54 -1.78 -9.75 19.25
CA PRO A 54 -1.20 -9.01 20.36
C PRO A 54 -0.10 -9.78 21.11
N LEU A 55 0.00 -11.10 20.91
CA LEU A 55 1.03 -11.93 21.52
C LEU A 55 2.26 -12.04 20.61
N PRO A 56 3.47 -12.20 21.18
CA PRO A 56 4.69 -12.37 20.40
C PRO A 56 4.58 -13.56 19.43
N ASP A 57 4.91 -13.33 18.15
CA ASP A 57 4.91 -14.34 17.10
C ASP A 57 6.18 -14.15 16.24
N LYS A 58 7.05 -15.18 16.24
CA LYS A 58 8.32 -15.14 15.49
C LYS A 58 8.13 -14.95 13.99
N GLY A 59 7.02 -15.43 13.44
CA GLY A 59 6.68 -15.23 12.04
C GLY A 59 6.28 -13.79 11.75
N LEU A 60 5.57 -13.12 12.67
CA LEU A 60 5.28 -11.69 12.56
C LEU A 60 6.49 -10.82 12.81
N ASP A 61 7.43 -11.22 13.66
CA ASP A 61 8.72 -10.53 13.78
C ASP A 61 9.52 -10.59 12.46
N ALA A 62 9.48 -11.73 11.75
CA ALA A 62 10.08 -11.84 10.43
C ALA A 62 9.37 -10.95 9.39
N VAL A 63 8.03 -10.86 9.43
CA VAL A 63 7.27 -9.94 8.56
C VAL A 63 7.59 -8.48 8.90
N HIS A 64 7.70 -8.13 10.18
CA HIS A 64 8.07 -6.80 10.63
C HIS A 64 9.43 -6.40 10.05
N GLN A 65 10.46 -7.23 10.24
CA GLN A 65 11.79 -6.97 9.71
C GLN A 65 11.79 -6.87 8.18
N ARG A 66 11.10 -7.79 7.52
CA ARG A 66 10.96 -7.83 6.06
C ARG A 66 10.38 -6.53 5.50
N LEU A 67 9.36 -5.97 6.15
CA LEU A 67 8.74 -4.70 5.74
C LEU A 67 9.63 -3.47 6.02
N LEU A 68 10.56 -3.57 6.96
CA LEU A 68 11.58 -2.54 7.17
C LEU A 68 12.68 -2.61 6.09
N ASP A 69 13.09 -3.82 5.71
CA ASP A 69 14.21 -4.06 4.79
C ASP A 69 13.82 -3.92 3.31
N ASP A 70 12.75 -4.60 2.89
CA ASP A 70 12.38 -4.74 1.47
C ASP A 70 11.58 -3.54 0.96
N ALA A 71 11.69 -2.41 1.65
CA ALA A 71 11.20 -1.13 1.17
C ALA A 71 12.03 -0.01 1.82
N PRO A 72 13.32 0.14 1.46
CA PRO A 72 14.08 1.29 1.92
C PRO A 72 13.29 2.53 1.54
N ALA A 73 13.02 3.37 2.53
CA ALA A 73 12.28 4.60 2.38
C ALA A 73 12.79 5.38 1.16
N GLY A 74 11.91 5.55 0.17
CA GLY A 74 12.31 5.94 -1.16
C GLY A 74 11.09 6.33 -1.98
N ALA A 75 10.89 7.64 -2.11
CA ALA A 75 10.04 8.41 -3.02
C ALA A 75 9.07 7.67 -3.99
N ALA A 76 9.56 6.71 -4.77
CA ALA A 76 8.85 6.24 -5.97
C ALA A 76 7.62 5.37 -5.68
N THR A 77 7.70 4.43 -4.73
CA THR A 77 6.58 3.50 -4.45
C THR A 77 5.70 3.94 -3.28
N ASP A 78 6.25 4.67 -2.29
CA ASP A 78 5.48 5.10 -1.13
C ASP A 78 4.41 6.15 -1.49
N GLY A 79 4.76 7.10 -2.38
CA GLY A 79 3.81 8.10 -2.83
C GLY A 79 2.67 7.50 -3.65
N ILE A 80 2.98 6.65 -4.61
CA ILE A 80 1.98 6.01 -5.48
C ILE A 80 1.15 4.98 -4.70
N ALA A 81 1.74 4.28 -3.72
CA ALA A 81 1.00 3.37 -2.84
C ALA A 81 -0.08 4.12 -2.06
N ALA A 82 0.23 5.32 -1.58
CA ALA A 82 -0.75 6.16 -0.91
C ALA A 82 -1.85 6.63 -1.88
N LEU A 83 -1.51 6.99 -3.14
CA LEU A 83 -2.48 7.38 -4.16
C LEU A 83 -3.42 6.24 -4.56
N LEU A 84 -2.88 5.04 -4.78
CA LEU A 84 -3.64 3.90 -5.30
C LEU A 84 -4.39 3.13 -4.22
N ARG A 85 -3.91 3.14 -2.97
CA ARG A 85 -4.53 2.41 -1.86
C ARG A 85 -4.76 3.29 -0.63
N PRO A 86 -5.51 4.39 -0.77
CA PRO A 86 -5.93 5.20 0.37
C PRO A 86 -6.81 4.38 1.31
N ALA A 87 -6.91 4.79 2.57
CA ALA A 87 -7.76 4.09 3.55
C ALA A 87 -9.24 4.37 3.32
N GLU A 88 -9.55 5.46 2.63
CA GLU A 88 -10.89 6.05 2.47
C GLU A 88 -11.68 5.44 1.31
N MET A 89 -10.99 4.88 0.31
CA MET A 89 -11.62 4.34 -0.89
C MET A 89 -10.87 3.11 -1.40
N ALA A 90 -11.50 2.38 -2.32
CA ALA A 90 -10.91 1.27 -3.03
C ALA A 90 -11.26 1.34 -4.51
N PHE A 91 -10.28 1.03 -5.36
CA PHE A 91 -10.47 0.99 -6.80
C PHE A 91 -10.63 -0.45 -7.29
N ASP A 92 -11.04 -0.60 -8.54
CA ASP A 92 -10.86 -1.87 -9.23
C ASP A 92 -9.37 -2.17 -9.39
N GLU A 93 -8.96 -3.41 -9.15
CA GLU A 93 -7.55 -3.78 -9.24
C GLU A 93 -6.98 -3.59 -10.65
N ALA A 94 -7.77 -3.85 -11.70
CA ALA A 94 -7.31 -3.62 -13.06
C ALA A 94 -6.98 -2.13 -13.29
N GLN A 95 -7.75 -1.24 -12.66
CA GLN A 95 -7.51 0.19 -12.71
C GLN A 95 -6.30 0.63 -11.87
N GLU A 96 -6.10 0.04 -10.68
CA GLU A 96 -4.88 0.26 -9.89
C GLU A 96 -3.62 -0.11 -10.70
N ILE A 97 -3.66 -1.27 -11.37
CA ILE A 97 -2.54 -1.78 -12.17
C ILE A 97 -2.28 -0.89 -13.38
N ASP A 98 -3.32 -0.48 -14.10
CA ASP A 98 -3.20 0.41 -15.27
C ASP A 98 -2.53 1.74 -14.88
N TRP A 99 -2.95 2.37 -13.78
CA TRP A 99 -2.31 3.59 -13.28
C TRP A 99 -0.87 3.34 -12.80
N ALA A 100 -0.61 2.23 -12.12
CA ALA A 100 0.72 1.86 -11.66
C ALA A 100 1.69 1.64 -12.83
N VAL A 101 1.27 0.96 -13.91
CA VAL A 101 2.09 0.73 -15.11
C VAL A 101 2.47 2.06 -15.74
N ARG A 102 1.50 2.97 -15.95
CA ARG A 102 1.78 4.28 -16.56
C ARG A 102 2.73 5.12 -15.71
N HIS A 103 2.57 5.07 -14.39
CA HIS A 103 3.49 5.73 -13.47
C HIS A 103 4.89 5.12 -13.55
N TRP A 104 5.00 3.79 -13.53
CA TRP A 104 6.24 3.04 -13.67
C TRP A 104 6.97 3.38 -14.98
N GLU A 105 6.28 3.34 -16.12
CA GLU A 105 6.86 3.69 -17.42
C GLU A 105 7.40 5.12 -17.45
N ALA A 106 6.67 6.07 -16.85
CA ALA A 106 7.09 7.47 -16.79
C ALA A 106 8.31 7.66 -15.87
N CYS A 107 8.34 7.03 -14.69
CA CYS A 107 9.50 7.06 -13.80
C CYS A 107 10.72 6.37 -14.43
N ARG A 108 10.51 5.23 -15.11
CA ARG A 108 11.56 4.50 -15.83
C ARG A 108 12.17 5.36 -16.93
N ALA A 109 11.33 5.98 -17.76
CA ALA A 109 11.78 6.86 -18.83
C ALA A 109 12.54 8.10 -18.32
N ALA A 110 12.21 8.56 -17.11
CA ALA A 110 12.87 9.68 -16.45
C ALA A 110 14.12 9.28 -15.63
N GLY A 111 14.49 8.00 -15.58
CA GLY A 111 15.62 7.51 -14.77
C GLY A 111 15.41 7.65 -13.26
N GLN A 112 14.15 7.63 -12.80
CA GLN A 112 13.77 7.84 -11.39
C GLN A 112 13.63 6.52 -10.60
N LEU A 113 13.90 5.39 -11.22
CA LEU A 113 13.83 4.06 -10.61
C LEU A 113 15.24 3.47 -10.48
N ASP A 114 15.47 2.68 -9.44
CA ASP A 114 16.66 1.83 -9.36
C ASP A 114 16.62 0.73 -10.44
N GLU A 115 17.73 0.03 -10.64
CA GLU A 115 17.90 -0.94 -11.72
C GLU A 115 16.86 -2.07 -11.66
N ASP A 116 16.60 -2.62 -10.47
CA ASP A 116 15.67 -3.72 -10.27
C ASP A 116 14.23 -3.26 -10.56
N LEU A 117 13.83 -2.11 -10.03
CA LEU A 117 12.50 -1.53 -10.26
C LEU A 117 12.31 -1.08 -11.71
N ALA A 118 13.36 -0.61 -12.38
CA ALA A 118 13.30 -0.22 -13.79
C ALA A 118 13.18 -1.43 -14.73
N ALA A 119 13.79 -2.56 -14.36
CA ALA A 119 13.84 -3.76 -15.18
C ALA A 119 12.52 -4.56 -15.18
N ASP A 120 11.81 -4.59 -14.05
CA ASP A 120 10.61 -5.42 -13.89
C ASP A 120 9.44 -4.67 -13.22
N PHE A 121 8.33 -4.54 -13.96
CA PHE A 121 7.09 -4.01 -13.40
C PHE A 121 6.54 -4.88 -12.25
N GLY A 122 6.76 -6.19 -12.27
CA GLY A 122 6.35 -7.10 -11.20
C GLY A 122 7.07 -6.80 -9.88
N GLU A 123 8.35 -6.46 -9.94
CA GLU A 123 9.12 -5.95 -8.79
C GLU A 123 8.55 -4.62 -8.30
N TYR A 124 8.33 -3.69 -9.23
CA TYR A 124 7.73 -2.39 -8.93
C TYR A 124 6.36 -2.50 -8.23
N TRP A 125 5.48 -3.32 -8.79
CA TRP A 125 4.15 -3.58 -8.24
C TRP A 125 4.24 -4.21 -6.86
N ARG A 126 5.10 -5.21 -6.67
CA ARG A 126 5.31 -5.85 -5.36
C ARG A 126 5.81 -4.85 -4.32
N ARG A 127 6.77 -4.01 -4.68
CA ARG A 127 7.27 -2.94 -3.79
C ARG A 127 6.15 -1.96 -3.43
N LEU A 128 5.32 -1.57 -4.40
CA LEU A 128 4.15 -0.72 -4.18
C LEU A 128 3.16 -1.35 -3.19
N GLU A 129 2.81 -2.62 -3.36
CA GLU A 129 1.89 -3.29 -2.44
C GLU A 129 2.44 -3.39 -1.03
N TRP A 130 3.75 -3.58 -0.87
CA TRP A 130 4.40 -3.65 0.43
C TRP A 130 4.52 -2.25 1.07
N SER A 131 4.79 -1.22 0.29
CA SER A 131 4.67 0.19 0.71
C SER A 131 3.27 0.49 1.25
N ALA A 132 2.21 0.08 0.52
CA ALA A 132 0.83 0.23 0.96
C ALA A 132 0.55 -0.53 2.27
N LEU A 133 1.00 -1.78 2.36
CA LEU A 133 0.83 -2.62 3.55
C LEU A 133 1.42 -1.98 4.80
N ARG A 134 2.62 -1.41 4.73
CA ARG A 134 3.24 -0.69 5.86
C ARG A 134 2.38 0.48 6.31
N ARG A 135 1.95 1.31 5.36
CA ARG A 135 1.07 2.45 5.63
C ARG A 135 -0.24 1.98 6.28
N HIS A 136 -0.84 0.91 5.78
CA HIS A 136 -2.08 0.37 6.34
C HIS A 136 -1.91 -0.15 7.76
N LEU A 137 -0.80 -0.84 8.05
CA LEU A 137 -0.47 -1.30 9.40
C LEU A 137 -0.26 -0.11 10.34
N VAL A 138 0.48 0.92 9.93
CA VAL A 138 0.68 2.14 10.73
C VAL A 138 -0.66 2.82 11.04
N LEU A 139 -1.52 3.01 10.03
CA LEU A 139 -2.86 3.60 10.22
C LEU A 139 -3.75 2.72 11.12
N LEU A 140 -3.65 1.39 10.99
CA LEU A 140 -4.38 0.45 11.84
C LEU A 140 -3.93 0.58 13.31
N GLY A 141 -2.62 0.68 13.56
CA GLY A 141 -2.07 0.90 14.90
C GLY A 141 -2.50 2.23 15.53
N GLN A 142 -2.75 3.25 14.70
CA GLN A 142 -3.25 4.56 15.11
C GLN A 142 -4.77 4.60 15.35
N GLY A 143 -5.50 3.51 15.09
CA GLY A 143 -6.96 3.47 15.28
C GLY A 143 -7.72 4.26 14.21
N HIS A 144 -7.24 4.26 12.96
CA HIS A 144 -7.89 4.96 11.86
C HIS A 144 -9.36 4.53 11.69
N ALA A 145 -10.24 5.49 11.41
CA ALA A 145 -11.70 5.25 11.33
C ALA A 145 -12.11 4.21 10.29
N GLN A 146 -11.31 4.04 9.23
CA GLN A 146 -11.54 3.07 8.15
C GLN A 146 -10.91 1.69 8.43
N GLU A 147 -10.92 1.24 9.68
CA GLU A 147 -10.27 -0.01 10.14
C GLU A 147 -10.65 -1.22 9.27
N ARG A 148 -11.94 -1.41 8.96
CA ARG A 148 -12.40 -2.55 8.15
C ARG A 148 -11.76 -2.58 6.75
N ARG A 149 -11.61 -1.42 6.10
CA ARG A 149 -10.99 -1.33 4.76
C ARG A 149 -9.48 -1.58 4.84
N LEU A 150 -8.82 -1.07 5.88
CA LEU A 150 -7.40 -1.34 6.13
C LEU A 150 -7.15 -2.84 6.32
N LEU A 151 -7.95 -3.51 7.15
CA LEU A 151 -7.86 -4.97 7.36
C LEU A 151 -8.03 -5.73 6.04
N ALA A 152 -9.00 -5.34 5.21
CA ALA A 152 -9.21 -5.96 3.91
C ALA A 152 -8.03 -5.77 2.93
N TYR A 153 -7.42 -4.58 2.89
CA TYR A 153 -6.18 -4.37 2.11
C TYR A 153 -5.01 -5.21 2.62
N ILE A 154 -4.88 -5.34 3.94
CA ILE A 154 -3.85 -6.18 4.58
C ILE A 154 -4.06 -7.64 4.18
N VAL A 155 -5.29 -8.16 4.24
CA VAL A 155 -5.62 -9.52 3.78
C VAL A 155 -5.28 -9.72 2.31
N LYS A 156 -5.69 -8.78 1.44
CA LYS A 156 -5.43 -8.85 -0.01
C LYS A 156 -3.93 -8.96 -0.30
N THR A 157 -3.12 -8.13 0.33
CA THR A 157 -1.67 -8.12 0.14
C THR A 157 -1.01 -9.36 0.75
N ALA A 158 -1.35 -9.70 1.99
CA ALA A 158 -0.76 -10.85 2.69
C ALA A 158 -1.07 -12.19 2.01
N SER A 159 -2.23 -12.29 1.34
CA SER A 159 -2.64 -13.51 0.62
C SER A 159 -1.89 -13.74 -0.69
N ARG A 160 -1.24 -12.71 -1.24
CA ARG A 160 -0.51 -12.79 -2.51
C ARG A 160 0.93 -13.29 -2.38
N TYR A 161 1.58 -12.94 -1.28
CA TYR A 161 3.03 -13.14 -1.13
C TYR A 161 3.35 -14.22 -0.10
N VAL A 162 4.08 -15.25 -0.53
CA VAL A 162 4.55 -16.33 0.37
C VAL A 162 5.38 -15.77 1.54
N ALA A 163 6.16 -14.72 1.30
CA ALA A 163 6.92 -14.02 2.34
C ALA A 163 6.03 -13.44 3.47
N LEU A 164 4.74 -13.21 3.20
CA LEU A 164 3.76 -12.69 4.15
C LEU A 164 2.85 -13.78 4.73
N ALA A 165 3.17 -15.06 4.52
CA ALA A 165 2.36 -16.18 5.03
C ALA A 165 2.12 -16.15 6.56
N PRO A 166 3.06 -15.72 7.42
CA PRO A 166 2.76 -15.51 8.85
C PRO A 166 1.65 -14.50 9.08
N LEU A 167 1.69 -13.36 8.37
CA LEU A 167 0.66 -12.32 8.47
C LEU A 167 -0.69 -12.82 7.96
N LYS A 168 -0.72 -13.54 6.83
CA LYS A 168 -1.95 -14.16 6.32
C LYS A 168 -2.60 -15.07 7.38
N ARG A 169 -1.81 -15.96 8.00
CA ARG A 169 -2.30 -16.89 9.03
C ARG A 169 -2.84 -16.17 10.26
N ALA A 170 -2.15 -15.12 10.71
CA ALA A 170 -2.61 -14.31 11.82
C ALA A 170 -3.93 -13.59 11.51
N MET A 171 -4.06 -13.04 10.29
CA MET A 171 -5.30 -12.43 9.82
C MET A 171 -6.45 -13.45 9.74
N GLU A 172 -6.19 -14.64 9.19
CA GLU A 172 -7.19 -15.71 9.06
C GLU A 172 -7.68 -16.22 10.43
N ALA A 173 -6.77 -16.31 11.40
CA ALA A 173 -7.11 -16.71 12.77
C ALA A 173 -7.95 -15.64 13.49
N ARG A 174 -7.68 -14.35 13.24
CA ARG A 174 -8.31 -13.24 13.98
C ARG A 174 -9.58 -12.70 13.31
N PHE A 175 -9.60 -12.68 11.99
CA PHE A 175 -10.62 -12.07 11.13
C PHE A 175 -11.00 -13.01 9.96
N PRO A 176 -11.58 -14.19 10.26
CA PRO A 176 -11.93 -15.18 9.25
C PRO A 176 -12.92 -14.64 8.20
N GLU A 177 -13.71 -13.62 8.52
CA GLU A 177 -14.70 -13.02 7.62
C GLU A 177 -14.11 -12.43 6.33
N PHE A 178 -12.81 -12.10 6.31
CA PHE A 178 -12.12 -11.61 5.11
C PHE A 178 -11.61 -12.73 4.19
N PHE A 179 -11.73 -13.99 4.61
CA PHE A 179 -11.28 -15.18 3.87
C PHE A 179 -12.44 -16.01 3.32
N GLU A 180 -13.68 -15.59 3.56
CA GLU A 180 -14.86 -16.23 3.00
C GLU A 180 -14.95 -16.03 1.48
N LEU A 181 -15.43 -17.06 0.79
CA LEU A 181 -15.68 -17.01 -0.66
C LEU A 181 -16.66 -15.86 -0.99
N GLY A 182 -16.22 -14.93 -1.85
CA GLY A 182 -17.04 -13.80 -2.29
C GLY A 182 -16.76 -12.48 -1.58
N PHE A 183 -15.82 -12.42 -0.63
CA PHE A 183 -15.37 -11.15 -0.07
C PHE A 183 -14.80 -10.24 -1.17
N THR A 184 -15.32 -9.01 -1.25
CA THR A 184 -14.82 -7.96 -2.12
C THR A 184 -14.68 -6.65 -1.34
N LEU A 185 -13.73 -5.82 -1.75
CA LEU A 185 -13.50 -4.48 -1.21
C LEU A 185 -14.55 -3.46 -1.70
N LYS A 186 -15.36 -3.82 -2.70
CA LYS A 186 -16.43 -2.99 -3.28
C LYS A 186 -17.74 -3.12 -2.52
#